data_AF-A0A958XJL2-F1
#
_entry.id   AF-A0A958XJL2-F1
#
_cell.length_a   1.000
_cell.length_b   1.000
_cell.length_c   1.000
_cell.angle_alpha   90.00
_cell.angle_beta   90.00
_cell.angle_gamma   90.00
#
_symmetry.space_group_name_H-M   'P 1'
#
loop_
_entity.id
_entity.type
_entity.pdbx_description
1 polymer ?
#
loop_
_entity_poly.entity_id
_entity_poly.type
_entity_poly.pdbx_seq_one_letter_code
_entity_poly.pdbx_strand_id
1 'polypeptide(L)'
;MTWHNTIEAIDALDKGIEILYASGRKIGSLSFLKKFTQLKALYLHSFKVSTLDDLSELKHLEILALENVGNGANLGPLSKLQNLRELILQTPPGWDGSGKKIIYKSLKSLENLKKLKRLTAFDVFFEEDGFQPLYRIPSLKVLDTKNSFTTKEFAKLALNRPDIKCAYAHPYREWEGFEYMKCKKCGNFKVEFSGVDLKRKNFCLQCDSKKCAELIERFNHLKLN
;
A
#
# COMPACT_ATOMS: atom_id res chain seq x y z
N MET A 1 -22.95 1.01 -6.06
CA MET A 1 -21.80 0.15 -5.69
C MET A 1 -22.36 -1.21 -5.31
N THR A 2 -22.17 -2.22 -6.16
CA THR A 2 -22.73 -3.58 -5.95
C THR A 2 -21.60 -4.58 -6.05
N TRP A 3 -21.39 -5.39 -5.00
CA TRP A 3 -20.36 -6.43 -4.97
C TRP A 3 -20.91 -7.76 -5.49
N HIS A 4 -20.16 -8.40 -6.40
CA HIS A 4 -20.51 -9.71 -6.94
C HIS A 4 -19.61 -10.80 -6.34
N ASN A 5 -20.19 -11.88 -5.85
CA ASN A 5 -19.45 -12.90 -5.08
C ASN A 5 -19.57 -14.34 -5.60
N THR A 6 -20.28 -14.55 -6.72
CA THR A 6 -20.34 -15.82 -7.44
C THR A 6 -19.98 -15.61 -8.91
N ILE A 7 -19.51 -16.67 -9.57
CA ILE A 7 -19.17 -16.60 -11.00
C ILE A 7 -20.42 -16.41 -11.84
N GLU A 8 -21.54 -17.01 -11.47
CA GLU A 8 -22.81 -16.89 -12.18
C GLU A 8 -23.30 -15.43 -12.18
N ALA A 9 -23.18 -14.75 -11.03
CA ALA A 9 -23.54 -13.35 -10.91
C ALA A 9 -22.61 -12.44 -11.74
N ILE A 10 -21.31 -12.74 -11.77
CA ILE A 10 -20.33 -12.01 -12.59
C ILE A 10 -20.58 -12.28 -14.08
N ASP A 11 -20.88 -13.51 -14.46
CA ASP A 11 -21.10 -13.91 -15.84
C ASP A 11 -22.38 -13.32 -16.44
N ALA A 12 -23.39 -13.06 -15.61
CA ALA A 12 -24.61 -12.35 -16.00
C ALA A 12 -24.41 -10.84 -16.25
N LEU A 13 -23.29 -10.24 -15.84
CA LEU A 13 -23.03 -8.82 -16.06
C LEU A 13 -22.79 -8.50 -17.53
N ASP A 14 -23.18 -7.30 -17.93
CA ASP A 14 -22.76 -6.69 -19.19
C ASP A 14 -21.21 -6.65 -19.27
N LYS A 15 -20.66 -7.07 -20.40
CA LYS A 15 -19.21 -7.11 -20.65
C LYS A 15 -18.63 -5.75 -21.02
N GLY A 16 -19.48 -4.78 -21.35
CA GLY A 16 -19.12 -3.39 -21.61
C GLY A 16 -18.93 -2.51 -20.37
N ILE A 17 -19.11 -3.06 -19.15
CA ILE A 17 -18.96 -2.27 -17.92
C ILE A 17 -17.54 -1.73 -17.76
N GLU A 18 -17.45 -0.53 -17.17
CA GLU A 18 -16.17 0.13 -16.90
C GLU A 18 -15.70 -0.06 -15.44
N ILE A 19 -16.59 -0.48 -14.54
CA ILE A 19 -16.30 -0.65 -13.11
C ILE A 19 -16.82 -2.00 -12.62
N LEU A 20 -15.94 -2.77 -11.97
CA LEU A 20 -16.31 -4.06 -11.36
C LEU A 20 -15.87 -4.11 -9.88
N TYR A 21 -16.81 -4.51 -9.02
CA TYR A 21 -16.57 -4.88 -7.63
C TYR A 21 -16.84 -6.37 -7.46
N ALA A 22 -15.82 -7.15 -7.13
CA ALA A 22 -15.95 -8.59 -6.94
C ALA A 22 -15.34 -9.05 -5.61
N SER A 23 -16.00 -9.98 -4.94
CA SER A 23 -15.55 -10.56 -3.67
C SER A 23 -15.60 -12.09 -3.71
N GLY A 24 -14.46 -12.78 -3.70
CA GLY A 24 -14.42 -14.18 -4.15
C GLY A 24 -13.65 -15.14 -3.26
N ARG A 25 -14.05 -15.34 -1.98
CA ARG A 25 -13.36 -16.30 -1.08
C ARG A 25 -13.30 -17.73 -1.64
N LYS A 26 -14.29 -18.11 -2.45
CA LYS A 26 -14.42 -19.42 -3.11
C LYS A 26 -14.06 -19.40 -4.60
N ILE A 27 -13.69 -18.23 -5.13
CA ILE A 27 -13.32 -18.08 -6.53
C ILE A 27 -11.79 -18.22 -6.62
N GLY A 28 -11.34 -19.37 -7.11
CA GLY A 28 -9.92 -19.73 -7.13
C GLY A 28 -9.10 -19.18 -8.31
N SER A 29 -9.71 -18.36 -9.18
CA SER A 29 -9.07 -17.82 -10.38
C SER A 29 -9.67 -16.46 -10.75
N LEU A 30 -8.86 -15.60 -11.39
CA LEU A 30 -9.30 -14.31 -11.93
C LEU A 30 -9.62 -14.37 -13.45
N SER A 31 -9.66 -15.56 -14.04
CA SER A 31 -9.83 -15.75 -15.49
C SER A 31 -11.12 -15.14 -16.07
N PHE A 32 -12.15 -14.96 -15.24
CA PHE A 32 -13.38 -14.26 -15.62
C PHE A 32 -13.13 -12.82 -16.10
N LEU A 33 -12.04 -12.18 -15.67
CA LEU A 33 -11.68 -10.82 -16.05
C LEU A 33 -11.38 -10.67 -17.54
N LYS A 34 -11.00 -11.76 -18.24
CA LYS A 34 -10.76 -11.75 -19.69
C LYS A 34 -11.99 -11.34 -20.50
N LYS A 35 -13.19 -11.46 -19.93
CA LYS A 35 -14.45 -11.06 -20.56
C LYS A 35 -14.72 -9.54 -20.48
N PHE A 36 -14.02 -8.81 -19.60
CA PHE A 36 -14.32 -7.41 -19.27
C PHE A 36 -13.19 -6.46 -19.72
N THR A 37 -12.95 -6.39 -21.02
CA THR A 37 -11.82 -5.63 -21.59
C THR A 37 -11.99 -4.11 -21.45
N GLN A 38 -13.20 -3.61 -21.20
CA GLN A 38 -13.51 -2.18 -21.07
C GLN A 38 -13.31 -1.62 -19.65
N LEU A 39 -12.85 -2.44 -18.70
CA LEU A 39 -12.68 -1.99 -17.31
C LEU A 39 -11.68 -0.85 -17.18
N LYS A 40 -12.12 0.21 -16.51
CA LYS A 40 -11.31 1.35 -16.04
C LYS A 40 -11.06 1.28 -14.54
N ALA A 41 -11.94 0.68 -13.75
CA ALA A 41 -11.74 0.47 -12.33
C ALA A 41 -12.12 -0.94 -11.89
N LEU A 42 -11.23 -1.58 -11.13
CA LEU A 42 -11.41 -2.95 -10.64
C LEU A 42 -11.12 -3.01 -9.14
N TYR A 43 -12.09 -3.51 -8.39
CA TYR A 43 -11.99 -3.72 -6.95
C TYR A 43 -12.19 -5.20 -6.65
N LEU A 44 -11.13 -5.87 -6.19
CA LEU A 44 -11.13 -7.28 -5.83
C LEU A 44 -10.96 -7.43 -4.32
N HIS A 45 -11.86 -8.18 -3.70
CA HIS A 45 -11.84 -8.47 -2.28
C HIS A 45 -11.75 -9.98 -2.01
N SER A 46 -10.83 -10.41 -1.15
CA SER A 46 -10.74 -11.77 -0.63
C SER A 46 -10.65 -12.87 -1.71
N PHE A 47 -9.74 -12.74 -2.69
CA PHE A 47 -9.44 -13.79 -3.68
C PHE A 47 -8.16 -14.54 -3.31
N LYS A 48 -8.28 -15.85 -3.07
CA LYS A 48 -7.15 -16.74 -2.78
C LYS A 48 -6.50 -17.26 -4.06
N VAL A 49 -5.90 -16.37 -4.83
CA VAL A 49 -5.16 -16.71 -6.06
C VAL A 49 -3.65 -16.67 -5.80
N SER A 50 -2.90 -17.53 -6.49
CA SER A 50 -1.43 -17.57 -6.41
C SER A 50 -0.76 -16.68 -7.46
N THR A 51 -1.46 -16.35 -8.55
CA THR A 51 -0.96 -15.47 -9.62
C THR A 51 -1.96 -14.37 -9.94
N LEU A 52 -1.47 -13.34 -10.63
CA LEU A 52 -2.24 -12.17 -11.05
C LEU A 52 -2.25 -12.02 -12.59
N ASP A 53 -1.90 -13.09 -13.32
CA ASP A 53 -1.65 -13.02 -14.76
C ASP A 53 -2.87 -12.55 -15.56
N ASP A 54 -4.07 -12.92 -15.12
CA ASP A 54 -5.34 -12.51 -15.73
C ASP A 54 -5.57 -10.99 -15.68
N LEU A 55 -4.87 -10.24 -14.82
CA LEU A 55 -4.94 -8.78 -14.79
C LEU A 55 -4.23 -8.14 -16.00
N SER A 56 -3.27 -8.83 -16.62
CA SER A 56 -2.43 -8.24 -17.68
C SER A 56 -3.21 -7.84 -18.94
N GLU A 57 -4.42 -8.38 -19.13
CA GLU A 57 -5.29 -8.10 -20.27
C GLU A 57 -6.12 -6.82 -20.12
N LEU A 58 -6.20 -6.24 -18.92
CA LEU A 58 -7.03 -5.06 -18.62
C LEU A 58 -6.35 -3.74 -19.01
N LYS A 59 -6.06 -3.59 -20.31
CA LYS A 59 -5.25 -2.48 -20.86
C LYS A 59 -5.83 -1.08 -20.63
N HIS A 60 -7.12 -0.97 -20.36
CA HIS A 60 -7.81 0.30 -20.08
C HIS A 60 -7.89 0.64 -18.59
N LEU A 61 -7.36 -0.21 -17.71
CA LEU A 61 -7.49 -0.05 -16.27
C LEU A 61 -6.72 1.18 -15.76
N GLU A 62 -7.41 2.03 -15.03
CA GLU A 62 -6.89 3.24 -14.40
C GLU A 62 -6.80 3.12 -12.87
N ILE A 63 -7.69 2.35 -12.25
CA ILE A 63 -7.74 2.10 -10.82
C ILE A 63 -7.80 0.60 -10.55
N LEU A 64 -6.89 0.11 -9.70
CA LEU A 64 -6.87 -1.27 -9.24
C LEU A 64 -6.80 -1.31 -7.72
N ALA A 65 -7.77 -1.95 -7.09
CA ALA A 65 -7.75 -2.25 -5.66
C ALA A 65 -7.74 -3.76 -5.42
N LEU A 66 -6.70 -4.23 -4.73
CA LEU A 66 -6.49 -5.60 -4.29
C LEU A 66 -6.55 -5.64 -2.77
N GLU A 67 -7.71 -6.02 -2.23
CA GLU A 67 -7.90 -6.21 -0.80
C GLU A 67 -7.92 -7.69 -0.47
N ASN A 68 -6.93 -8.18 0.29
CA ASN A 68 -6.83 -9.61 0.62
C ASN A 68 -6.75 -10.51 -0.63
N VAL A 69 -5.95 -10.10 -1.62
CA VAL A 69 -5.78 -10.80 -2.90
C VAL A 69 -4.31 -11.11 -3.16
N GLY A 70 -4.02 -12.34 -3.57
CA GLY A 70 -2.70 -12.67 -4.14
C GLY A 70 -1.56 -12.73 -3.12
N ASN A 71 -1.78 -13.28 -1.93
CA ASN A 71 -0.69 -13.44 -0.95
C ASN A 71 0.43 -14.34 -1.51
N GLY A 72 1.67 -13.84 -1.54
CA GLY A 72 2.83 -14.46 -2.18
C GLY A 72 2.92 -14.27 -3.69
N ALA A 73 1.95 -13.58 -4.31
CA ALA A 73 1.92 -13.39 -5.76
C ALA A 73 2.98 -12.40 -6.24
N ASN A 74 3.37 -12.55 -7.51
CA ASN A 74 4.21 -11.58 -8.21
C ASN A 74 3.34 -10.48 -8.84
N LEU A 75 3.73 -9.22 -8.69
CA LEU A 75 3.08 -8.06 -9.33
C LEU A 75 3.50 -7.85 -10.79
N GLY A 76 4.32 -8.74 -11.36
CA GLY A 76 4.80 -8.74 -12.75
C GLY A 76 3.74 -8.44 -13.81
N PRO A 77 2.54 -9.06 -13.74
CA PRO A 77 1.45 -8.80 -14.67
C PRO A 77 1.00 -7.33 -14.71
N LEU A 78 1.15 -6.60 -13.61
CA LEU A 78 0.72 -5.20 -13.53
C LEU A 78 1.56 -4.30 -14.43
N SER A 79 2.77 -4.72 -14.84
CA SER A 79 3.60 -3.97 -15.80
C SER A 79 2.91 -3.73 -17.16
N LYS A 80 1.86 -4.49 -17.49
CA LYS A 80 1.06 -4.31 -18.71
C LYS A 80 -0.04 -3.25 -18.58
N LEU A 81 -0.36 -2.80 -17.36
CA LEU A 81 -1.41 -1.83 -17.06
C LEU A 81 -0.94 -0.39 -17.27
N GLN A 82 -0.57 -0.04 -18.50
CA GLN A 82 0.07 1.24 -18.84
C GLN A 82 -0.81 2.48 -18.60
N ASN A 83 -2.11 2.29 -18.36
CA ASN A 83 -3.06 3.34 -17.99
C ASN A 83 -3.27 3.49 -16.48
N LEU A 84 -2.69 2.61 -15.65
CA LEU A 84 -2.92 2.60 -14.21
C LEU A 84 -2.41 3.89 -13.55
N ARG A 85 -3.31 4.55 -12.82
CA ARG A 85 -3.05 5.79 -12.08
C ARG A 85 -3.05 5.57 -10.57
N GLU A 86 -3.83 4.61 -10.10
CA GLU A 86 -3.97 4.31 -8.69
C GLU A 86 -3.94 2.81 -8.44
N LEU A 87 -3.05 2.40 -7.54
CA LEU A 87 -2.94 1.02 -7.07
C LEU A 87 -3.14 0.99 -5.56
N ILE A 88 -4.12 0.22 -5.11
CA ILE A 88 -4.42 0.00 -3.69
C ILE A 88 -4.14 -1.45 -3.36
N LEU A 89 -3.17 -1.69 -2.49
CA LEU A 89 -2.83 -2.99 -1.93
C LEU A 89 -3.10 -2.93 -0.43
N GLN A 90 -4.00 -3.77 0.06
CA GLN A 90 -4.30 -3.78 1.49
C GLN A 90 -4.78 -5.13 1.98
N THR A 91 -4.51 -5.42 3.26
CA THR A 91 -5.22 -6.48 3.97
C THR A 91 -6.62 -5.99 4.37
N PRO A 92 -7.52 -6.90 4.79
CA PRO A 92 -8.72 -6.47 5.48
C PRO A 92 -8.35 -5.65 6.71
N PRO A 93 -9.19 -4.68 7.12
CA PRO A 93 -8.94 -3.87 8.29
C PRO A 93 -8.74 -4.74 9.55
N GLY A 94 -7.77 -4.35 10.38
CA GLY A 94 -7.31 -5.13 11.54
C GLY A 94 -8.33 -5.34 12.67
N TRP A 95 -9.56 -4.83 12.58
CA TRP A 95 -10.64 -5.21 13.49
C TRP A 95 -11.06 -6.67 13.32
N ASP A 96 -10.71 -7.31 12.21
CA ASP A 96 -11.01 -8.73 11.97
C ASP A 96 -10.19 -9.68 12.88
N GLY A 97 -9.29 -9.13 13.71
CA GLY A 97 -8.48 -9.87 14.68
C GLY A 97 -7.51 -10.88 14.05
N SER A 98 -7.42 -10.91 12.72
CA SER A 98 -6.74 -11.99 12.00
C SER A 98 -5.23 -11.80 11.93
N GLY A 99 -4.74 -10.59 12.19
CA GLY A 99 -3.33 -10.23 12.06
C GLY A 99 -2.77 -10.49 10.66
N LYS A 100 -3.65 -10.65 9.65
CA LYS A 100 -3.25 -11.05 8.31
C LYS A 100 -2.40 -9.96 7.67
N LYS A 101 -1.29 -10.41 7.11
CA LYS A 101 -0.40 -9.63 6.27
C LYS A 101 -0.52 -10.18 4.86
N ILE A 102 -0.49 -9.29 3.88
CA ILE A 102 -0.26 -9.70 2.48
C ILE A 102 1.19 -9.44 2.18
N ILE A 103 1.82 -10.44 1.59
CA ILE A 103 3.19 -10.37 1.11
C ILE A 103 3.12 -10.40 -0.42
N TYR A 104 3.77 -9.47 -1.09
CA TYR A 104 4.07 -9.57 -2.51
C TYR A 104 5.57 -9.74 -2.70
N LYS A 105 6.00 -10.35 -3.80
CA LYS A 105 7.44 -10.59 -4.01
C LYS A 105 8.25 -9.31 -4.12
N SER A 106 7.90 -8.43 -5.07
CA SER A 106 8.65 -7.23 -5.37
C SER A 106 7.75 -6.13 -5.97
N LEU A 107 8.16 -4.87 -5.78
CA LEU A 107 7.58 -3.70 -6.45
C LEU A 107 8.20 -3.40 -7.82
N LYS A 108 9.22 -4.15 -8.25
CA LYS A 108 10.01 -3.87 -9.47
C LYS A 108 9.17 -3.72 -10.74
N SER A 109 8.09 -4.47 -10.87
CA SER A 109 7.20 -4.39 -12.04
C SER A 109 6.52 -3.03 -12.20
N LEU A 110 6.36 -2.27 -11.10
CA LEU A 110 5.71 -0.97 -11.12
C LEU A 110 6.59 0.13 -11.73
N GLU A 111 7.91 -0.09 -11.89
CA GLU A 111 8.83 0.86 -12.54
C GLU A 111 8.38 1.25 -13.96
N ASN A 112 7.66 0.36 -14.64
CA ASN A 112 7.17 0.56 -16.00
C ASN A 112 5.84 1.34 -16.07
N LEU A 113 5.23 1.68 -14.94
CA LEU A 113 3.92 2.34 -14.88
C LEU A 113 4.04 3.86 -14.89
N LYS A 114 4.23 4.41 -16.09
CA LYS A 114 4.51 5.84 -16.31
C LYS A 114 3.36 6.79 -15.90
N LYS A 115 2.16 6.28 -15.64
CA LYS A 115 0.98 7.05 -15.23
C LYS A 115 0.61 6.84 -13.76
N LEU A 116 1.31 5.98 -13.03
CA LEU A 116 0.96 5.66 -11.64
C LEU A 116 1.25 6.87 -10.75
N LYS A 117 0.21 7.44 -10.13
CA LYS A 117 0.28 8.63 -9.27
C LYS A 117 0.15 8.32 -7.79
N ARG A 118 -0.59 7.27 -7.44
CA ARG A 118 -0.83 6.87 -6.05
C ARG A 118 -0.60 5.38 -5.88
N LEU A 119 0.14 5.05 -4.82
CA LEU A 119 0.24 3.71 -4.28
C LEU A 119 -0.26 3.74 -2.83
N THR A 120 -1.23 2.88 -2.52
CA THR A 120 -1.61 2.57 -1.14
C THR A 120 -1.11 1.18 -0.79
N ALA A 121 -0.42 1.05 0.35
CA ALA A 121 0.12 -0.20 0.87
C ALA A 121 -0.13 -0.29 2.38
N PHE A 122 -1.33 -0.75 2.76
CA PHE A 122 -1.75 -0.89 4.16
C PHE A 122 -1.63 -2.35 4.62
N ASP A 123 -0.72 -2.58 5.58
CA ASP A 123 -0.37 -3.93 6.10
C ASP A 123 0.07 -4.91 5.00
N VAL A 124 0.72 -4.35 3.97
CA VAL A 124 1.35 -5.08 2.88
C VAL A 124 2.86 -5.03 3.04
N PHE A 125 3.54 -6.13 2.71
CA PHE A 125 4.98 -6.29 2.80
C PHE A 125 5.53 -6.78 1.46
N PHE A 126 6.81 -6.47 1.20
CA PHE A 126 7.51 -6.89 0.00
C PHE A 126 8.71 -7.74 0.41
N GLU A 127 8.84 -8.94 -0.17
CA GLU A 127 9.95 -9.86 0.15
C GLU A 127 11.30 -9.29 -0.32
N GLU A 128 11.25 -8.58 -1.44
CA GLU A 128 12.41 -8.05 -2.15
C GLU A 128 12.31 -6.52 -2.31
N ASP A 129 13.47 -5.89 -2.48
CA ASP A 129 13.70 -4.50 -2.90
C ASP A 129 13.13 -3.36 -2.01
N GLY A 130 12.20 -3.66 -1.09
CA GLY A 130 11.52 -2.65 -0.26
C GLY A 130 10.97 -1.51 -1.13
N PHE A 131 11.25 -0.26 -0.76
CA PHE A 131 10.85 0.92 -1.55
C PHE A 131 11.77 1.28 -2.73
N GLN A 132 12.86 0.56 -2.96
CA GLN A 132 13.82 0.91 -4.02
C GLN A 132 13.19 1.10 -5.41
N PRO A 133 12.22 0.26 -5.86
CA PRO A 133 11.59 0.45 -7.16
C PRO A 133 10.79 1.76 -7.29
N LEU A 134 10.25 2.28 -6.17
CA LEU A 134 9.47 3.51 -6.16
C LEU A 134 10.31 4.74 -6.54
N TYR A 135 11.63 4.67 -6.38
CA TYR A 135 12.54 5.76 -6.74
C TYR A 135 12.58 6.01 -8.25
N ARG A 136 12.22 4.99 -9.05
CA ARG A 136 12.28 5.03 -10.52
C ARG A 136 10.93 5.34 -11.18
N ILE A 137 9.87 5.63 -10.40
CA ILE A 137 8.53 5.92 -10.92
C ILE A 137 8.29 7.44 -10.84
N PRO A 138 8.67 8.24 -11.85
CA PRO A 138 8.63 9.71 -11.77
C PRO A 138 7.20 10.27 -11.59
N SER A 139 6.18 9.53 -12.03
CA SER A 139 4.79 9.93 -11.93
C SER A 139 4.19 9.76 -10.54
N LEU A 140 4.80 8.93 -9.68
CA LEU A 140 4.27 8.62 -8.35
C LEU A 140 4.39 9.84 -7.45
N LYS A 141 3.27 10.31 -6.88
CA LYS A 141 3.22 11.52 -6.02
C LYS A 141 2.74 11.23 -4.61
N VAL A 142 2.05 10.10 -4.40
CA VAL A 142 1.56 9.74 -3.08
C VAL A 142 1.85 8.28 -2.79
N LEU A 143 2.44 8.04 -1.61
CA LEU A 143 2.53 6.73 -0.98
C LEU A 143 1.75 6.79 0.33
N ASP A 144 0.59 6.14 0.36
CA ASP A 144 -0.18 5.96 1.57
C ASP A 144 0.17 4.60 2.18
N THR A 145 0.72 4.62 3.39
CA THR A 145 1.07 3.39 4.10
C THR A 145 0.86 3.53 5.60
N LYS A 146 0.82 2.40 6.30
CA LYS A 146 0.92 2.34 7.76
C LYS A 146 2.38 2.41 8.18
N ASN A 147 2.63 2.54 9.47
CA ASN A 147 3.99 2.51 10.02
C ASN A 147 4.55 1.07 10.07
N SER A 148 4.51 0.38 8.93
CA SER A 148 4.75 -1.07 8.77
C SER A 148 6.09 -1.40 8.10
N PHE A 149 6.84 -0.38 7.66
CA PHE A 149 8.17 -0.51 7.06
C PHE A 149 9.27 -0.04 8.02
N THR A 150 10.52 -0.37 7.71
CA THR A 150 11.67 -0.01 8.56
C THR A 150 11.99 1.48 8.50
N THR A 151 12.65 1.98 9.54
CA THR A 151 13.17 3.35 9.61
C THR A 151 14.05 3.66 8.39
N LYS A 152 14.86 2.68 7.95
CA LYS A 152 15.77 2.82 6.81
C LYS A 152 15.01 2.99 5.50
N GLU A 153 13.97 2.19 5.25
CA GLU A 153 13.16 2.30 4.04
C GLU A 153 12.50 3.68 3.93
N PHE A 154 11.89 4.15 5.02
CA PHE A 154 11.30 5.48 5.08
C PHE A 154 12.33 6.60 4.91
N ALA A 155 13.50 6.49 5.54
CA ALA A 155 14.59 7.46 5.39
C ALA A 155 15.11 7.52 3.94
N LYS A 156 15.33 6.36 3.31
CA LYS A 156 15.78 6.27 1.91
C LYS A 156 14.71 6.79 0.94
N LEU A 157 13.42 6.56 1.20
CA LEU A 157 12.34 7.17 0.43
C LEU A 157 12.37 8.70 0.53
N ALA A 158 12.51 9.24 1.74
CA ALA A 158 12.59 10.67 1.98
C ALA A 158 13.79 11.33 1.27
N LEU A 159 14.92 10.62 1.16
CA LEU A 159 16.10 11.09 0.42
C LEU A 159 15.91 11.04 -1.09
N ASN A 160 15.45 9.89 -1.62
CA ASN A 160 15.43 9.65 -3.06
C ASN A 160 14.21 10.25 -3.76
N ARG A 161 13.10 10.44 -3.03
CA ARG A 161 11.82 10.94 -3.55
C ARG A 161 11.17 11.94 -2.57
N PRO A 162 11.82 13.08 -2.29
CA PRO A 162 11.25 14.12 -1.43
C PRO A 162 9.96 14.72 -2.00
N ASP A 163 9.67 14.49 -3.29
CA ASP A 163 8.43 14.91 -3.96
C ASP A 163 7.23 13.99 -3.67
N ILE A 164 7.44 12.80 -3.10
CA ILE A 164 6.35 11.90 -2.72
C ILE A 164 5.78 12.34 -1.37
N LYS A 165 4.47 12.62 -1.34
CA LYS A 165 3.72 12.75 -0.10
C LYS A 165 3.60 11.37 0.56
N CYS A 166 4.26 11.21 1.71
CA CYS A 166 4.17 10.04 2.56
C CYS A 166 4.30 10.47 4.03
N ALA A 167 3.33 10.09 4.87
CA ALA A 167 3.30 10.49 6.28
C ALA A 167 4.55 10.05 7.05
N TYR A 168 5.13 8.91 6.67
CA TYR A 168 6.28 8.32 7.36
C TYR A 168 7.62 8.57 6.65
N ALA A 169 7.65 9.29 5.51
CA ALA A 169 8.91 9.77 4.89
C ALA A 169 9.54 10.95 5.67
N HIS A 170 9.40 10.93 7.00
CA HIS A 170 9.87 11.90 7.97
C HIS A 170 10.29 11.13 9.24
N PRO A 171 11.11 11.70 10.14
CA PRO A 171 11.49 11.01 11.38
C PRO A 171 10.29 10.55 12.22
N TYR A 172 9.22 11.36 12.23
CA TYR A 172 7.97 11.07 12.90
C TYR A 172 6.81 11.75 12.18
N ARG A 173 5.60 11.33 12.52
CA ARG A 173 4.35 12.03 12.18
C ARG A 173 3.65 12.50 13.44
N GLU A 174 2.87 13.55 13.29
CA GLU A 174 2.01 14.06 14.35
C GLU A 174 0.65 13.35 14.32
N TRP A 175 0.09 13.19 15.52
CA TRP A 175 -1.25 12.65 15.73
C TRP A 175 -2.05 13.68 16.50
N GLU A 176 -3.14 14.15 15.91
CA GLU A 176 -4.07 15.08 16.56
C GLU A 176 -5.43 14.41 16.74
N GLY A 177 -6.20 14.86 17.74
CA GLY A 177 -7.59 14.42 17.94
C GLY A 177 -7.78 13.08 18.65
N PHE A 178 -6.71 12.42 19.10
CA PHE A 178 -6.79 11.16 19.85
C PHE A 178 -6.33 11.35 21.30
N GLU A 179 -7.25 11.36 22.26
CA GLU A 179 -6.94 11.63 23.68
C GLU A 179 -5.86 10.70 24.27
N TYR A 180 -5.83 9.42 23.87
CA TYR A 180 -4.80 8.47 24.31
C TYR A 180 -3.38 8.81 23.80
N MET A 181 -3.28 9.69 22.80
CA MET A 181 -2.01 10.23 22.31
C MET A 181 -1.52 11.43 23.11
N LYS A 182 -2.29 11.98 24.06
CA LYS A 182 -1.77 13.05 24.93
C LYS A 182 -0.67 12.55 25.87
N CYS A 183 0.32 13.41 26.08
CA CYS A 183 1.38 13.22 27.06
C CYS A 183 0.82 13.44 28.46
N LYS A 184 0.97 12.45 29.35
CA LYS A 184 0.48 12.54 30.73
C LYS A 184 1.16 13.65 31.57
N LYS A 185 2.32 14.16 31.14
CA LYS A 185 3.09 15.17 31.87
C LYS A 185 2.73 16.60 31.48
N CYS A 186 2.67 16.91 30.18
CA CYS A 186 2.45 18.28 29.69
C CYS A 186 1.16 18.48 28.88
N GLY A 187 0.36 17.42 28.64
CA GLY A 187 -0.89 17.51 27.88
C GLY A 187 -0.75 17.56 26.36
N ASN A 188 0.43 17.89 25.82
CA ASN A 188 0.69 17.91 24.37
C ASN A 188 0.50 16.53 23.73
N PHE A 189 0.08 16.50 22.48
CA PHE A 189 0.03 15.26 21.71
C PHE A 189 1.44 14.69 21.48
N LYS A 190 1.56 13.36 21.64
CA LYS A 190 2.76 12.60 21.28
C LYS A 190 2.84 12.46 19.76
N VAL A 191 4.05 12.34 19.26
CA VAL A 191 4.33 11.97 17.87
C VAL A 191 4.58 10.48 17.75
N GLU A 192 4.38 9.92 16.57
CA GLU A 192 4.77 8.55 16.24
C GLU A 192 5.98 8.55 15.32
N PHE A 193 7.09 7.98 15.80
CA PHE A 193 8.31 7.82 15.01
C PHE A 193 8.17 6.73 13.94
N SER A 194 8.72 7.02 12.76
CA SER A 194 8.67 6.17 11.58
C SER A 194 9.61 4.98 11.72
N GLY A 195 9.12 3.77 11.45
CA GLY A 195 9.90 2.54 11.48
C GLY A 195 9.32 1.46 12.40
N VAL A 196 9.17 0.23 11.90
CA VAL A 196 8.78 -0.95 12.71
C VAL A 196 9.89 -1.49 13.59
N ASP A 197 11.14 -1.20 13.26
CA ASP A 197 12.34 -1.63 13.99
C ASP A 197 12.57 -0.86 15.31
N LEU A 198 11.68 0.08 15.65
CA LEU A 198 11.66 0.81 16.90
C LEU A 198 10.85 0.08 17.98
N LYS A 199 11.47 -0.22 19.13
CA LYS A 199 10.78 -0.86 20.28
C LYS A 199 9.61 -0.03 20.83
N ARG A 200 9.74 1.28 20.81
CA ARG A 200 8.70 2.24 21.19
C ARG A 200 8.74 3.37 20.17
N LYS A 201 7.57 3.79 19.69
CA LYS A 201 7.42 4.79 18.63
C LYS A 201 6.78 6.09 19.10
N ASN A 202 6.01 6.04 20.19
CA ASN A 202 5.22 7.18 20.66
C ASN A 202 5.94 7.94 21.78
N PHE A 203 6.30 9.19 21.50
CA PHE A 203 7.04 10.08 22.41
C PHE A 203 6.48 11.49 22.41
N CYS A 204 6.61 12.18 23.52
CA CYS A 204 6.30 13.61 23.61
C CYS A 204 7.56 14.40 23.25
N LEU A 205 7.51 15.24 22.22
CA LEU A 205 8.67 16.03 21.77
C LEU A 205 9.26 16.92 22.88
N GLN A 206 8.42 17.38 23.82
CA GLN A 206 8.86 18.21 24.95
C GLN A 206 9.40 17.37 26.11
N CYS A 207 8.60 16.40 26.61
CA CYS A 207 8.95 15.64 27.81
C CYS A 207 10.01 14.56 27.58
N ASP A 208 10.14 14.08 26.34
CA ASP A 208 11.10 13.06 25.91
C ASP A 208 12.15 13.64 24.94
N SER A 209 12.48 14.94 25.07
CA SER A 209 13.26 15.71 24.10
C SER A 209 14.61 15.07 23.71
N LYS A 210 15.39 14.62 24.70
CA LYS A 210 16.67 13.91 24.46
C LYS A 210 16.45 12.67 23.59
N LYS A 211 15.42 11.87 23.90
CA LYS A 211 15.14 10.65 23.14
C LYS A 211 14.64 10.95 21.73
N CYS A 212 13.82 11.99 21.58
CA CYS A 212 13.36 12.45 20.27
C CYS A 212 14.53 12.90 19.40
N ALA A 213 15.48 13.66 19.96
CA ALA A 213 16.68 14.09 19.24
C ALA A 213 17.51 12.90 18.72
N GLU A 214 17.76 11.90 19.57
CA GLU A 214 18.48 10.67 19.18
C GLU A 214 17.79 9.95 18.01
N LEU A 215 16.45 9.85 18.03
CA LEU A 215 15.68 9.17 16.98
C LEU A 215 15.64 9.97 15.68
N ILE A 216 15.57 11.30 15.75
CA ILE A 216 15.67 12.19 14.58
C ILE A 216 17.04 12.06 13.93
N GLU A 217 18.11 12.09 14.73
CA GLU A 217 19.48 11.91 14.25
C GLU A 217 19.65 10.54 13.59
N ARG A 218 19.16 9.47 14.22
CA ARG A 218 19.16 8.11 13.63
C ARG A 218 18.47 8.08 12.26
N PHE A 219 17.29 8.70 12.13
CA PHE A 219 16.58 8.74 10.85
C PHE A 219 17.41 9.46 9.78
N ASN A 220 17.99 10.61 10.11
CA ASN A 220 18.82 11.38 9.18
C ASN A 220 20.11 10.63 8.79
N HIS A 221 20.75 9.94 9.73
CA HIS A 221 21.92 9.10 9.44
C HIS A 221 21.59 7.96 8.46
N LEU A 222 20.40 7.35 8.58
CA LEU A 222 19.93 6.30 7.67
C LEU A 222 19.54 6.80 6.27
N LYS A 223 19.35 8.10 6.07
CA LYS A 223 19.21 8.66 4.71
C LYS A 223 20.51 8.43 3.95
N LEU A 224 21.64 8.76 4.58
CA LEU A 224 22.95 8.83 3.95
C LEU A 224 23.62 7.45 3.79
N ASN A 225 23.28 6.46 4.63
CA ASN A 225 23.87 5.10 4.65
C ASN A 225 22.86 4.02 4.23
#